data_AF-A0A916NG66-F1
#
_entry.id   AF-A0A916NG66-F1
#
_cell.length_a   1.000
_cell.length_b   1.000
_cell.length_c   1.000
_cell.angle_alpha   90.00
_cell.angle_beta   90.00
_cell.angle_gamma   90.00
#
_symmetry.space_group_name_H-M   'P 1'
#
loop_
_entity.id
_entity.type
_entity.pdbx_description
1 polymer ?
#
loop_
_entity_poly.entity_id
_entity_poly.type
_entity_poly.pdbx_seq_one_letter_code
_entity_poly.pdbx_strand_id
1 'polypeptide(L)'
;MSDALCFLSAVELQGRIRRKEVSPVEVVRAVLERAGRLQPELNCLITVCADEALAAARAAEQAVMAGQPLGPLHGIPFTVKDIVNTRGVRTTFGAVPMRDNVPAEDAVAVGRLRDQGAILIGKTTSPEFGSKCLTDSPLFGRTRNAWSAERTSGGSSGGAAVTVAAGIAPLAVATDGGGSTRIPAACNGVVGIKQSQGVIPHSQAQDLFGNQTYVTPTTRTVADTGLMMQAMAGEHPCDPWSIGIPTPDYADAAQPRGDLRGRRVLYCLAPPGRPVCADVASAFEASLRKLAELGAELEPFSGEGFDVEPIWRAINHTVWRTRFVDIVARHGSDLSPTFVRQVESAAHFSGVEYQQAMFERSRLFQRVQALLQRGDLLAMPTLTRTALPIGQDLFGTIDIDGQAYENVRAHWFPWTMPFNMTGHPAISLPCGFGQDGLPIGFQLVGRFRGDAELLRVAALFEAAHGLTGQWPALP
;
A
#
# COMPACT_ATOMS: atom_id res chain seq x y z
N MET A 1 7.06 28.10 9.20
CA MET A 1 7.85 27.19 10.06
C MET A 1 7.12 25.87 10.35
N SER A 2 5.78 25.80 10.44
CA SER A 2 5.06 24.53 10.74
C SER A 2 5.18 23.46 9.65
N ASP A 3 5.14 23.83 8.37
CA ASP A 3 5.23 22.87 7.24
C ASP A 3 6.55 22.08 7.19
N ALA A 4 7.65 22.61 7.73
CA ALA A 4 8.93 21.87 7.73
C ALA A 4 8.84 20.56 8.53
N LEU A 5 8.03 20.52 9.60
CA LEU A 5 7.81 19.32 10.40
C LEU A 5 7.04 18.24 9.63
N CYS A 6 6.17 18.65 8.70
CA CYS A 6 5.35 17.77 7.87
C CYS A 6 6.17 16.98 6.83
N PHE A 7 7.39 17.42 6.54
CA PHE A 7 8.29 16.79 5.57
C PHE A 7 9.40 15.95 6.20
N LEU A 8 9.46 15.87 7.53
CA LEU A 8 10.38 14.98 8.23
C LEU A 8 9.87 13.54 8.19
N SER A 9 10.78 12.59 8.01
CA SER A 9 10.46 11.16 8.14
C SER A 9 10.06 10.80 9.58
N ALA A 10 9.35 9.68 9.75
CA ALA A 10 9.03 9.16 11.07
C ALA A 10 10.30 8.86 11.90
N VAL A 11 11.36 8.34 11.27
CA VAL A 11 12.66 8.11 11.91
C VAL A 11 13.30 9.41 12.40
N GLU A 12 13.28 10.48 11.60
CA GLU A 12 13.80 11.79 12.01
C GLU A 12 12.97 12.40 13.15
N LEU A 13 11.64 12.35 13.05
CA LEU A 13 10.73 12.82 14.09
C LEU A 13 10.95 12.07 15.40
N GLN A 14 11.10 10.74 15.35
CA GLN A 14 11.38 9.89 16.51
C GLN A 14 12.65 10.35 17.23
N GLY A 15 13.73 10.59 16.48
CA GLY A 15 15.00 11.08 17.03
C GLY A 15 14.87 12.46 17.67
N ARG A 16 14.22 13.41 16.99
CA ARG A 16 14.05 14.80 17.47
C ARG A 16 13.15 14.88 18.71
N ILE A 17 12.06 14.12 18.75
CA ILE A 17 11.16 14.04 19.90
C ILE A 17 11.91 13.48 21.12
N ARG A 18 12.66 12.39 20.95
CA ARG A 18 13.44 11.79 22.05
C ARG A 18 14.50 12.75 22.62
N ARG A 19 15.10 13.59 21.77
CA ARG A 19 16.07 14.63 22.16
C ARG A 19 15.42 15.93 22.64
N LYS A 20 14.08 16.01 22.70
CA LYS A 20 13.33 17.21 23.08
C LYS A 20 13.59 18.41 22.16
N GLU A 21 13.97 18.15 20.92
CA GLU A 21 14.19 19.18 19.89
C GLU A 21 12.89 19.62 19.21
N VAL A 22 11.88 18.73 19.22
CA VAL A 22 10.54 18.96 18.69
C VAL A 22 9.53 18.30 19.62
N SER A 23 8.42 18.98 19.90
CA SER A 23 7.31 18.42 20.68
C SER A 23 6.35 17.60 19.80
N PRO A 24 5.83 16.45 20.27
CA PRO A 24 4.71 15.76 19.62
C PRO A 24 3.50 16.68 19.37
N VAL A 25 3.27 17.67 20.24
CA VAL A 25 2.17 18.64 20.09
C VAL A 25 2.42 19.57 18.89
N GLU A 26 3.66 20.01 18.68
CA GLU A 26 4.04 20.83 17.52
C GLU A 26 3.84 20.04 16.22
N VAL A 27 4.27 18.77 16.20
CA VAL A 27 4.14 17.88 15.04
C VAL A 27 2.66 17.65 14.70
N VAL A 28 1.84 17.27 15.67
CA VAL A 28 0.42 16.98 15.43
C VAL A 28 -0.34 18.23 15.02
N ARG A 29 -0.04 19.40 15.60
CA ARG A 29 -0.63 20.68 15.15
C ARG A 29 -0.29 21.00 13.71
N ALA A 30 0.98 20.89 13.32
CA ALA A 30 1.42 21.14 11.95
C ALA A 30 0.73 20.20 10.95
N VAL A 31 0.65 18.91 11.29
CA VAL A 31 -0.05 17.90 10.48
C VAL A 31 -1.54 18.20 10.32
N LEU A 32 -2.24 18.55 11.40
CA LEU A 32 -3.68 18.86 11.35
C LEU A 32 -3.97 20.15 10.57
N GLU A 33 -3.13 21.19 10.73
CA GLU A 33 -3.21 22.42 9.94
C GLU A 33 -3.04 22.13 8.45
N ARG A 34 -2.03 21.33 8.10
CA ARG A 34 -1.76 20.91 6.73
C ARG A 34 -2.88 20.04 6.16
N ALA A 35 -3.41 19.10 6.94
CA ALA A 35 -4.57 18.30 6.57
C ALA A 35 -5.78 19.19 6.24
N GLY A 36 -6.08 20.17 7.09
CA GLY A 36 -7.19 21.11 6.89
C GLY A 36 -7.06 21.92 5.60
N ARG A 37 -5.86 22.42 5.29
CA ARG A 37 -5.59 23.18 4.05
C ARG A 37 -5.70 22.32 2.79
N LEU A 38 -5.18 21.09 2.82
CA LEU A 38 -5.08 20.25 1.64
C LEU A 38 -6.33 19.39 1.39
N GLN A 39 -7.17 19.18 2.41
CA GLN A 39 -8.36 18.34 2.28
C GLN A 39 -9.35 18.82 1.20
N PRO A 40 -9.65 20.13 1.02
CA PRO A 40 -10.48 20.61 -0.09
C PRO A 40 -9.91 20.30 -1.48
N GLU A 41 -8.58 20.23 -1.60
CA GLU A 41 -7.89 20.00 -2.87
C GLU A 41 -7.73 18.51 -3.20
N LEU A 42 -7.38 17.70 -2.19
CA LEU A 42 -6.98 16.30 -2.38
C LEU A 42 -8.07 15.31 -1.96
N ASN A 43 -8.92 15.68 -1.01
CA ASN A 43 -10.02 14.87 -0.50
C ASN A 43 -9.57 13.44 -0.11
N CYS A 44 -8.58 13.34 0.78
CA CYS A 44 -7.88 12.09 1.12
C CYS A 44 -8.22 11.54 2.52
N LEU A 45 -8.86 12.34 3.36
CA LEU A 45 -9.38 11.94 4.68
C LEU A 45 -10.91 11.81 4.63
N ILE A 46 -11.48 10.89 5.41
CA ILE A 46 -12.94 10.75 5.55
C ILE A 46 -13.41 10.97 6.99
N THR A 47 -12.54 10.77 7.97
CA THR A 47 -12.76 11.08 9.38
C THR A 47 -11.47 11.67 9.94
N VAL A 48 -11.53 12.83 10.59
CA VAL A 48 -10.35 13.47 11.22
C VAL A 48 -10.53 13.42 12.73
N CYS A 49 -9.51 12.97 13.46
CA CYS A 49 -9.53 12.78 14.92
C CYS A 49 -8.77 13.92 15.63
N ALA A 50 -9.06 15.18 15.30
CA ALA A 50 -8.22 16.32 15.68
C ALA A 50 -8.08 16.48 17.21
N ASP A 51 -9.19 16.40 17.93
CA ASP A 51 -9.21 16.60 19.38
C ASP A 51 -8.51 15.45 20.11
N GLU A 52 -8.78 14.20 19.71
CA GLU A 52 -8.13 13.02 20.24
C GLU A 52 -6.64 13.00 19.93
N ALA A 53 -6.24 13.39 18.71
CA ALA A 53 -4.85 13.47 18.30
C ALA A 53 -4.09 14.51 19.14
N LEU A 54 -4.66 15.69 19.35
CA LEU A 54 -4.05 16.74 20.19
C LEU A 54 -3.98 16.34 21.66
N ALA A 55 -4.99 15.62 22.18
CA ALA A 55 -4.95 15.08 23.53
C ALA A 55 -3.84 14.03 23.69
N ALA A 56 -3.73 13.10 22.73
CA ALA A 56 -2.67 12.10 22.71
C ALA A 56 -1.27 12.75 22.57
N ALA A 57 -1.15 13.81 21.78
CA ALA A 57 0.10 14.55 21.64
C ALA A 57 0.55 15.21 22.95
N ARG A 58 -0.39 15.80 23.71
CA ARG A 58 -0.09 16.37 25.04
C ARG A 58 0.36 15.30 26.03
N ALA A 59 -0.29 14.14 26.03
CA ALA A 59 0.12 13.02 26.87
C ALA A 59 1.51 12.50 26.45
N ALA A 60 1.79 12.41 25.15
CA ALA A 60 3.08 12.00 24.62
C ALA A 60 4.21 12.97 25.01
N GLU A 61 3.96 14.28 24.93
CA GLU A 61 4.89 15.32 25.38
C GLU A 61 5.17 15.22 26.89
N GLN A 62 4.13 15.05 27.72
CA GLN A 62 4.30 14.86 29.16
C GLN A 62 5.19 13.66 29.48
N ALA A 63 4.99 12.53 28.80
CA ALA A 63 5.82 11.33 28.96
C ALA A 63 7.30 11.59 28.59
N VAL A 64 7.55 12.31 27.50
CA VAL A 64 8.89 12.74 27.07
C VAL A 64 9.55 13.62 28.13
N MET A 65 8.81 14.60 28.65
CA MET A 65 9.33 15.55 29.65
C MET A 65 9.63 14.88 30.99
N ALA A 66 8.79 13.92 31.40
CA ALA A 66 8.97 13.12 32.60
C ALA A 66 10.05 12.03 32.47
N GLY A 67 10.64 11.84 31.28
CA GLY A 67 11.68 10.82 31.05
C GLY A 67 11.15 9.38 31.15
N GLN A 68 9.87 9.16 30.82
CA GLN A 68 9.28 7.83 30.83
C GLN A 68 9.87 6.94 29.71
N PRO A 69 9.80 5.61 29.83
CA PRO A 69 10.11 4.71 28.72
C PRO A 69 9.19 5.00 27.53
N LEU A 70 9.78 5.25 26.36
CA LEU A 70 9.04 5.62 25.15
C LEU A 70 9.06 4.47 24.13
N GLY A 71 7.89 4.16 23.56
CA GLY A 71 7.77 3.21 22.46
C GLY A 71 8.50 3.69 21.18
N PRO A 72 8.78 2.80 20.21
CA PRO A 72 9.47 3.16 18.97
C PRO A 72 8.70 4.18 18.12
N LEU A 73 7.38 4.30 18.26
CA LEU A 73 6.57 5.25 17.49
C LEU A 73 6.03 6.39 18.35
N HIS A 74 6.60 6.61 19.53
CA HIS A 74 6.10 7.59 20.49
C HIS A 74 5.99 9.00 19.90
N GLY A 75 4.77 9.52 19.85
CA GLY A 75 4.47 10.86 19.34
C GLY A 75 4.41 10.98 17.81
N ILE A 76 4.55 9.87 17.07
CA ILE A 76 4.59 9.89 15.60
C ILE A 76 3.16 9.86 15.02
N PRO A 77 2.78 10.81 14.15
CA PRO A 77 1.48 10.79 13.48
C PRO A 77 1.31 9.62 12.51
N PHE A 78 0.13 9.01 12.49
CA PHE A 78 -0.25 8.05 11.46
C PHE A 78 -1.72 8.18 11.04
N THR A 79 -2.04 7.69 9.85
CA THR A 79 -3.42 7.58 9.35
C THR A 79 -3.80 6.12 9.08
N VAL A 80 -5.11 5.85 8.96
CA VAL A 80 -5.62 4.48 8.77
C VAL A 80 -6.65 4.43 7.67
N LYS A 81 -6.47 3.56 6.67
CA LYS A 81 -7.47 3.33 5.62
C LYS A 81 -8.84 3.00 6.20
N ASP A 82 -9.89 3.59 5.63
CA ASP A 82 -11.26 3.51 6.17
C ASP A 82 -11.95 2.14 6.07
N ILE A 83 -11.25 1.11 5.56
CA ILE A 83 -11.70 -0.29 5.63
C ILE A 83 -11.02 -1.09 6.76
N VAL A 84 -10.11 -0.45 7.49
CA VAL A 84 -9.42 -1.03 8.66
C VAL A 84 -10.08 -0.49 9.93
N ASN A 85 -10.46 -1.41 10.81
CA ASN A 85 -11.19 -1.09 12.03
C ASN A 85 -10.32 -0.26 12.98
N THR A 86 -10.95 0.73 13.60
CA THR A 86 -10.33 1.63 14.57
C THR A 86 -11.33 1.87 15.69
N ARG A 87 -10.98 1.46 16.90
CA ARG A 87 -11.87 1.51 18.08
C ARG A 87 -12.32 2.94 18.34
N GLY A 88 -13.63 3.13 18.37
CA GLY A 88 -14.25 4.42 18.68
C GLY A 88 -14.14 5.47 17.57
N VAL A 89 -13.62 5.11 16.39
CA VAL A 89 -13.48 6.04 15.26
C VAL A 89 -14.33 5.55 14.09
N ARG A 90 -15.15 6.45 13.55
CA ARG A 90 -16.04 6.18 12.41
C ARG A 90 -15.27 5.56 11.24
N THR A 91 -15.63 4.33 10.90
CA THR A 91 -14.98 3.47 9.90
C THR A 91 -16.05 3.01 8.92
N THR A 92 -16.15 3.67 7.76
CA THR A 92 -17.32 3.53 6.89
C THR A 92 -17.14 2.49 5.78
N PHE A 93 -15.98 1.86 5.70
CA PHE A 93 -15.61 1.01 4.57
C PHE A 93 -15.74 1.72 3.20
N GLY A 94 -15.69 3.05 3.19
CA GLY A 94 -15.96 3.87 2.02
C GLY A 94 -17.36 3.71 1.43
N ALA A 95 -18.35 3.21 2.17
CA ALA A 95 -19.67 2.86 1.64
C ALA A 95 -20.80 3.58 2.40
N VAL A 96 -21.78 4.13 1.65
CA VAL A 96 -22.92 4.86 2.23
C VAL A 96 -23.73 4.04 3.26
N PRO A 97 -24.03 2.74 3.03
CA PRO A 97 -24.74 1.93 4.01
C PRO A 97 -23.99 1.76 5.34
N MET A 98 -22.69 2.02 5.35
CA MET A 98 -21.80 1.86 6.50
C MET A 98 -21.36 3.23 7.07
N ARG A 99 -21.97 4.35 6.64
CA ARG A 99 -21.54 5.72 6.98
C ARG A 99 -21.41 5.99 8.49
N ASP A 100 -22.25 5.34 9.31
CA ASP A 100 -22.35 5.55 10.75
C ASP A 100 -21.65 4.43 11.56
N ASN A 101 -20.92 3.51 10.90
CA ASN A 101 -20.26 2.40 11.56
C ASN A 101 -19.07 2.88 12.42
N VAL A 102 -19.08 2.53 13.71
CA VAL A 102 -18.01 2.81 14.67
C VAL A 102 -17.57 1.48 15.29
N PRO A 103 -16.39 0.94 14.93
CA PRO A 103 -15.90 -0.31 15.49
C PRO A 103 -15.66 -0.24 16.99
N ALA A 104 -15.98 -1.34 17.70
CA ALA A 104 -15.69 -1.50 19.13
C ALA A 104 -14.22 -1.84 19.41
N GLU A 105 -13.48 -2.31 18.40
CA GLU A 105 -12.12 -2.79 18.54
C GLU A 105 -11.22 -2.25 17.42
N ASP A 106 -9.94 -2.10 17.75
CA ASP A 106 -8.90 -1.80 16.77
C ASP A 106 -8.59 -3.07 15.97
N ALA A 107 -8.31 -2.94 14.67
CA ALA A 107 -7.58 -3.99 13.98
C ALA A 107 -6.20 -4.18 14.66
N VAL A 108 -5.69 -5.41 14.70
CA VAL A 108 -4.44 -5.75 15.43
C VAL A 108 -3.29 -4.81 15.10
N ALA A 109 -3.07 -4.51 13.82
CA ALA A 109 -2.02 -3.60 13.40
C ALA A 109 -2.22 -2.16 13.92
N VAL A 110 -3.45 -1.67 13.99
CA VAL A 110 -3.77 -0.33 14.52
C VAL A 110 -3.55 -0.29 16.03
N GLY A 111 -4.02 -1.32 16.75
CA GLY A 111 -3.78 -1.46 18.19
C GLY A 111 -2.29 -1.44 18.51
N ARG A 112 -1.50 -2.26 17.79
CA ARG A 112 -0.04 -2.30 17.94
C ARG A 112 0.63 -0.95 17.72
N LEU A 113 0.25 -0.20 16.68
CA LEU A 113 0.82 1.14 16.44
C LEU A 113 0.53 2.09 17.62
N ARG A 114 -0.70 2.09 18.14
CA ARG A 114 -1.09 2.90 19.31
C ARG A 114 -0.32 2.49 20.57
N ASP A 115 -0.16 1.20 20.80
CA ASP A 115 0.59 0.66 21.95
C ASP A 115 2.07 1.05 21.90
N GLN A 116 2.63 1.25 20.71
CA GLN A 116 3.99 1.79 20.51
C GLN A 116 4.06 3.33 20.57
N GLY A 117 2.97 4.00 20.96
CA GLY A 117 2.89 5.44 21.19
C GLY A 117 2.60 6.29 19.95
N ALA A 118 2.22 5.69 18.83
CA ALA A 118 1.83 6.42 17.63
C ALA A 118 0.49 7.16 17.82
N ILE A 119 0.34 8.30 17.16
CA ILE A 119 -0.83 9.18 17.29
C ILE A 119 -1.68 9.12 16.02
N LEU A 120 -2.93 8.66 16.16
CA LEU A 120 -3.87 8.57 15.04
C LEU A 120 -4.37 9.97 14.67
N ILE A 121 -4.20 10.35 13.41
CA ILE A 121 -4.68 11.62 12.85
C ILE A 121 -6.09 11.49 12.26
N GLY A 122 -6.39 10.35 11.64
CA GLY A 122 -7.68 10.16 10.99
C GLY A 122 -7.77 8.92 10.11
N LYS A 123 -8.94 8.74 9.52
CA LYS A 123 -9.26 7.69 8.56
C LYS A 123 -9.10 8.21 7.14
N THR A 124 -8.42 7.45 6.28
CA THR A 124 -8.20 7.83 4.87
C THR A 124 -9.20 7.20 3.94
N THR A 125 -9.55 7.93 2.88
CA THR A 125 -10.52 7.50 1.87
C THR A 125 -10.09 6.21 1.15
N SER A 126 -11.08 5.41 0.81
CA SER A 126 -10.96 4.15 0.06
C SER A 126 -12.25 3.98 -0.74
N PRO A 127 -12.22 3.41 -1.96
CA PRO A 127 -13.46 3.00 -2.61
C PRO A 127 -14.18 1.96 -1.75
N GLU A 128 -15.48 1.81 -2.01
CA GLU A 128 -16.39 0.91 -1.30
C GLU A 128 -15.77 -0.48 -1.13
N PHE A 129 -15.56 -0.88 0.13
CA PHE A 129 -14.98 -2.15 0.56
C PHE A 129 -13.61 -2.50 -0.05
N GLY A 130 -12.89 -1.50 -0.57
CA GLY A 130 -11.62 -1.68 -1.27
C GLY A 130 -11.74 -2.35 -2.64
N SER A 131 -12.92 -2.26 -3.27
CA SER A 131 -13.29 -3.06 -4.45
C SER A 131 -12.57 -2.73 -5.75
N LYS A 132 -12.02 -1.52 -5.91
CA LYS A 132 -11.43 -1.06 -7.19
C LYS A 132 -10.09 -0.33 -7.01
N CYS A 133 -9.36 -0.19 -8.10
CA CYS A 133 -8.07 0.50 -8.19
C CYS A 133 -8.19 2.03 -8.35
N LEU A 134 -9.38 2.60 -8.12
CA LEU A 134 -9.69 4.02 -8.21
C LEU A 134 -10.30 4.46 -6.88
N THR A 135 -9.80 5.52 -6.26
CA THR A 135 -10.27 5.93 -4.93
C THR A 135 -11.39 6.94 -5.06
N ASP A 136 -12.59 6.42 -5.24
CA ASP A 136 -13.83 7.17 -5.27
C ASP A 136 -15.02 6.36 -4.73
N SER A 137 -16.00 7.05 -4.17
CA SER A 137 -17.25 6.50 -3.64
C SER A 137 -18.32 7.59 -3.59
N PRO A 138 -19.63 7.26 -3.68
CA PRO A 138 -20.71 8.22 -3.46
C PRO A 138 -20.61 8.95 -2.10
N LEU A 139 -19.98 8.33 -1.10
CA LEU A 139 -19.91 8.87 0.26
C LEU A 139 -19.00 10.10 0.39
N PHE A 140 -17.90 10.17 -0.37
CA PHE A 140 -16.91 11.25 -0.24
C PHE A 140 -16.50 11.87 -1.59
N GLY A 141 -16.95 11.34 -2.72
CA GLY A 141 -16.50 11.77 -4.04
C GLY A 141 -15.19 11.10 -4.44
N ARG A 142 -14.24 11.87 -4.99
CA ARG A 142 -12.97 11.35 -5.52
C ARG A 142 -11.79 11.87 -4.72
N THR A 143 -10.82 11.00 -4.45
CA THR A 143 -9.51 11.39 -3.95
C THR A 143 -8.58 11.67 -5.12
N ARG A 144 -7.97 12.85 -5.11
CA ARG A 144 -7.08 13.30 -6.19
C ARG A 144 -5.64 12.84 -5.94
N ASN A 145 -4.88 12.67 -7.01
CA ASN A 145 -3.44 12.39 -6.90
C ASN A 145 -2.70 13.58 -6.27
N ALA A 146 -1.70 13.29 -5.44
CA ALA A 146 -0.91 14.33 -4.78
C ALA A 146 -0.11 15.20 -5.77
N TRP A 147 0.26 14.67 -6.95
CA TRP A 147 1.04 15.34 -7.98
C TRP A 147 0.18 16.00 -9.06
N SER A 148 -1.10 15.64 -9.18
CA SER A 148 -2.01 16.24 -10.14
C SER A 148 -3.47 16.01 -9.79
N ALA A 149 -4.23 17.11 -9.68
CA ALA A 149 -5.67 17.05 -9.40
C ALA A 149 -6.49 16.35 -10.51
N GLU A 150 -5.94 16.23 -11.72
CA GLU A 150 -6.62 15.62 -12.89
C GLU A 150 -6.43 14.10 -12.98
N ARG A 151 -5.68 13.51 -12.05
CA ARG A 151 -5.29 12.11 -12.05
C ARG A 151 -5.85 11.37 -10.84
N THR A 152 -6.06 10.07 -11.02
CA THR A 152 -6.42 9.18 -9.91
C THR A 152 -5.28 9.06 -8.91
N SER A 153 -5.60 8.99 -7.62
CA SER A 153 -4.63 8.61 -6.59
C SER A 153 -4.23 7.12 -6.67
N GLY A 154 -4.82 6.35 -7.59
CA GLY A 154 -4.79 4.89 -7.53
C GLY A 154 -5.65 4.38 -6.37
N GLY A 155 -5.69 3.06 -6.19
CA GLY A 155 -6.55 2.47 -5.18
C GLY A 155 -6.29 0.98 -4.92
N SER A 156 -6.91 0.41 -3.90
CA SER A 156 -7.93 1.06 -3.06
C SER A 156 -7.39 1.91 -1.90
N SER A 157 -6.09 1.94 -1.63
CA SER A 157 -5.50 2.75 -0.54
C SER A 157 -5.07 4.15 -0.99
N GLY A 158 -5.84 4.81 -1.85
CA GLY A 158 -5.48 6.11 -2.43
C GLY A 158 -5.32 7.21 -1.38
N GLY A 159 -6.27 7.32 -0.45
CA GLY A 159 -6.18 8.30 0.63
C GLY A 159 -4.92 8.12 1.49
N ALA A 160 -4.56 6.87 1.81
CA ALA A 160 -3.33 6.55 2.54
C ALA A 160 -2.08 7.05 1.80
N ALA A 161 -1.92 6.70 0.52
CA ALA A 161 -0.79 7.16 -0.27
C ALA A 161 -0.73 8.69 -0.42
N VAL A 162 -1.88 9.34 -0.61
CA VAL A 162 -1.96 10.80 -0.75
C VAL A 162 -1.60 11.51 0.56
N THR A 163 -2.09 11.04 1.71
CA THR A 163 -1.70 11.64 3.01
C THR A 163 -0.19 11.59 3.24
N VAL A 164 0.45 10.50 2.85
CA VAL A 164 1.90 10.34 2.94
C VAL A 164 2.62 11.23 1.92
N ALA A 165 2.22 11.19 0.65
CA ALA A 165 2.82 11.97 -0.43
C ALA A 165 2.71 13.49 -0.17
N ALA A 166 1.60 13.92 0.42
CA ALA A 166 1.32 15.31 0.72
C ALA A 166 1.96 15.81 2.02
N GLY A 167 2.59 14.94 2.84
CA GLY A 167 3.17 15.32 4.13
C GLY A 167 2.12 15.51 5.24
N ILE A 168 0.92 14.94 5.10
CA ILE A 168 -0.11 14.99 6.14
C ILE A 168 0.24 13.99 7.26
N ALA A 169 0.82 12.83 6.96
CA ALA A 169 1.38 11.96 7.99
C ALA A 169 2.53 11.13 7.40
N PRO A 170 3.60 10.85 8.15
CA PRO A 170 4.71 10.04 7.65
C PRO A 170 4.33 8.56 7.49
N LEU A 171 3.33 8.08 8.26
CA LEU A 171 2.91 6.68 8.30
C LEU A 171 1.42 6.54 7.95
N ALA A 172 1.07 5.58 7.09
CA ALA A 172 -0.32 5.24 6.81
C ALA A 172 -0.55 3.73 6.77
N VAL A 173 -1.55 3.26 7.52
CA VAL A 173 -2.03 1.88 7.43
C VAL A 173 -2.92 1.76 6.19
N ALA A 174 -2.54 0.87 5.30
CA ALA A 174 -3.21 0.57 4.05
C ALA A 174 -3.65 -0.91 4.00
N THR A 175 -4.25 -1.33 2.90
CA THR A 175 -4.47 -2.75 2.62
C THR A 175 -4.20 -3.09 1.16
N ASP A 176 -3.76 -4.32 0.92
CA ASP A 176 -3.44 -4.83 -0.42
C ASP A 176 -4.09 -6.20 -0.63
N GLY A 177 -4.98 -6.33 -1.63
CA GLY A 177 -5.59 -7.63 -2.02
C GLY A 177 -5.37 -8.00 -3.49
N GLY A 178 -4.69 -7.12 -4.22
CA GLY A 178 -4.44 -7.20 -5.66
C GLY A 178 -3.56 -6.04 -6.15
N GLY A 179 -2.79 -5.44 -5.25
CA GLY A 179 -2.01 -4.21 -5.50
C GLY A 179 -2.51 -2.97 -4.77
N SER A 180 -3.52 -3.07 -3.91
CA SER A 180 -4.17 -1.88 -3.34
C SER A 180 -3.29 -1.01 -2.44
N THR A 181 -2.07 -1.43 -2.10
CA THR A 181 -1.03 -0.60 -1.48
C THR A 181 0.00 -0.16 -2.51
N ARG A 182 0.46 -1.09 -3.36
CA ARG A 182 1.50 -0.84 -4.36
C ARG A 182 1.06 0.07 -5.51
N ILE A 183 -0.17 -0.08 -6.01
CA ILE A 183 -0.77 0.76 -7.06
C ILE A 183 -0.81 2.24 -6.62
N PRO A 184 -1.46 2.62 -5.49
CA PRO A 184 -1.48 4.01 -5.08
C PRO A 184 -0.10 4.51 -4.63
N ALA A 185 0.78 3.65 -4.12
CA ALA A 185 2.17 4.02 -3.83
C ALA A 185 2.91 4.46 -5.10
N ALA A 186 2.82 3.67 -6.18
CA ALA A 186 3.38 4.03 -7.49
C ALA A 186 2.74 5.31 -8.07
N CYS A 187 1.42 5.48 -7.94
CA CYS A 187 0.72 6.67 -8.45
C CYS A 187 1.17 7.97 -7.77
N ASN A 188 1.52 7.92 -6.48
CA ASN A 188 1.80 9.12 -5.67
C ASN A 188 3.29 9.26 -5.29
N GLY A 189 4.16 8.39 -5.80
CA GLY A 189 5.60 8.48 -5.55
C GLY A 189 5.96 8.26 -4.08
N VAL A 190 5.36 7.25 -3.46
CA VAL A 190 5.66 6.85 -2.07
C VAL A 190 6.02 5.37 -1.99
N VAL A 191 6.46 4.92 -0.82
CA VAL A 191 6.82 3.51 -0.56
C VAL A 191 5.60 2.74 -0.08
N GLY A 192 5.33 1.59 -0.70
CA GLY A 192 4.24 0.71 -0.30
C GLY A 192 4.65 -0.75 -0.34
N ILE A 193 4.62 -1.43 0.81
CA ILE A 193 4.99 -2.85 0.92
C ILE A 193 3.77 -3.72 1.20
N LYS A 194 3.60 -4.78 0.42
CA LYS A 194 2.78 -5.93 0.77
C LYS A 194 3.71 -7.01 1.30
N GLN A 195 3.84 -7.09 2.62
CA GLN A 195 4.66 -8.07 3.33
C GLN A 195 4.22 -9.52 3.06
N SER A 196 5.03 -10.49 3.49
CA SER A 196 4.69 -11.91 3.41
C SER A 196 3.43 -12.23 4.22
N GLN A 197 2.69 -13.25 3.78
CA GLN A 197 1.51 -13.72 4.50
C GLN A 197 1.87 -14.12 5.94
N GLY A 198 1.11 -13.60 6.90
CA GLY A 198 1.30 -13.84 8.33
C GLY A 198 2.27 -12.89 9.04
N VAL A 199 3.10 -12.11 8.32
CA VAL A 199 4.05 -11.18 8.97
C VAL A 199 3.32 -10.10 9.77
N ILE A 200 2.28 -9.50 9.18
CA ILE A 200 1.33 -8.63 9.89
C ILE A 200 -0.03 -9.36 9.93
N PRO A 201 -0.55 -9.68 11.12
CA PRO A 201 -1.82 -10.39 11.27
C PRO A 201 -3.02 -9.62 10.70
N HIS A 202 -3.94 -10.33 10.04
CA HIS A 202 -5.16 -9.74 9.47
C HIS A 202 -6.44 -10.09 10.26
N SER A 203 -6.68 -9.37 11.36
CA SER A 203 -7.84 -9.59 12.26
C SER A 203 -9.23 -9.44 11.65
N GLN A 204 -9.36 -8.83 10.47
CA GLN A 204 -10.66 -8.60 9.81
C GLN A 204 -10.93 -9.53 8.62
N ALA A 205 -10.07 -10.53 8.36
CA ALA A 205 -10.26 -11.43 7.23
C ALA A 205 -11.36 -12.45 7.57
N GLN A 206 -12.35 -12.60 6.68
CA GLN A 206 -13.47 -13.53 6.90
C GLN A 206 -13.08 -14.99 6.63
N ASP A 207 -12.23 -15.21 5.62
CA ASP A 207 -11.58 -16.51 5.38
C ASP A 207 -10.12 -16.40 5.78
N LEU A 208 -9.79 -16.92 6.96
CA LEU A 208 -8.44 -16.87 7.51
C LEU A 208 -7.48 -17.81 6.76
N PHE A 209 -7.96 -18.93 6.21
CA PHE A 209 -7.12 -19.94 5.55
C PHE A 209 -6.86 -19.60 4.08
N GLY A 210 -7.89 -19.15 3.37
CA GLY A 210 -7.78 -18.71 1.99
C GLY A 210 -7.32 -17.27 1.81
N ASN A 211 -7.10 -16.49 2.88
CA ASN A 211 -6.85 -15.05 2.84
C ASN A 211 -5.76 -14.65 1.82
N GLN A 212 -6.06 -13.64 1.01
CA GLN A 212 -5.13 -13.01 0.05
C GLN A 212 -5.06 -11.49 0.23
N THR A 213 -5.58 -11.00 1.35
CA THR A 213 -5.62 -9.58 1.71
C THR A 213 -4.70 -9.32 2.89
N TYR A 214 -4.02 -8.17 2.83
CA TYR A 214 -2.95 -7.80 3.75
C TYR A 214 -3.26 -6.44 4.35
N VAL A 215 -2.99 -6.26 5.64
CA VAL A 215 -2.88 -4.94 6.27
C VAL A 215 -1.42 -4.51 6.17
N THR A 216 -1.17 -3.35 5.59
CA THR A 216 0.16 -3.02 5.05
C THR A 216 0.62 -1.62 5.42
N PRO A 217 1.92 -1.37 5.57
CA PRO A 217 2.51 -0.03 5.62
C PRO A 217 2.44 0.73 4.29
N THR A 218 2.29 2.05 4.35
CA THR A 218 2.59 3.01 3.28
C THR A 218 3.30 4.20 3.90
N THR A 219 4.49 4.54 3.41
CA THR A 219 5.38 5.56 4.03
C THR A 219 6.16 6.33 2.96
N ARG A 220 6.87 7.39 3.35
CA ARG A 220 7.71 8.16 2.42
C ARG A 220 9.06 7.53 2.12
N THR A 221 9.62 6.82 3.09
CA THR A 221 10.96 6.22 3.00
C THR A 221 10.90 4.74 3.37
N VAL A 222 11.88 3.97 2.89
CA VAL A 222 12.05 2.56 3.28
C VAL A 222 12.35 2.44 4.77
N ALA A 223 13.10 3.37 5.35
CA ALA A 223 13.39 3.39 6.78
C ALA A 223 12.09 3.53 7.63
N ASP A 224 11.18 4.40 7.22
CA ASP A 224 9.86 4.53 7.88
C ASP A 224 9.02 3.27 7.69
N THR A 225 9.10 2.61 6.52
CA THR A 225 8.44 1.33 6.28
C THR A 225 8.96 0.27 7.26
N GLY A 226 10.28 0.15 7.44
CA GLY A 226 10.88 -0.80 8.38
C GLY A 226 10.45 -0.56 9.82
N LEU A 227 10.45 0.71 10.26
CA LEU A 227 9.98 1.11 11.59
C LEU A 227 8.49 0.77 11.79
N MET A 228 7.66 1.03 10.79
CA MET A 228 6.22 0.73 10.85
C MET A 228 5.95 -0.78 10.83
N MET A 229 6.68 -1.55 10.00
CA MET A 229 6.60 -3.01 10.00
C MET A 229 7.02 -3.59 11.35
N GLN A 230 8.07 -3.06 11.97
CA GLN A 230 8.53 -3.50 13.30
C GLN A 230 7.43 -3.40 14.36
N ALA A 231 6.61 -2.34 14.29
CA ALA A 231 5.50 -2.16 15.21
C ALA A 231 4.30 -3.05 14.87
N MET A 232 4.00 -3.27 13.58
CA MET A 232 2.81 -4.02 13.16
C MET A 232 2.99 -5.54 13.17
N ALA A 233 4.22 -6.03 13.00
CA ALA A 233 4.50 -7.45 12.77
C ALA A 233 4.47 -8.31 14.03
N GLY A 234 4.40 -9.62 13.83
CA GLY A 234 4.52 -10.63 14.88
C GLY A 234 3.25 -11.44 15.09
N GLU A 235 3.40 -12.60 15.73
CA GLU A 235 2.35 -13.59 15.97
C GLU A 235 1.12 -12.99 16.67
N HIS A 236 -0.07 -13.41 16.25
CA HIS A 236 -1.33 -13.08 16.92
C HIS A 236 -2.37 -14.21 16.73
N PRO A 237 -3.12 -14.59 17.77
CA PRO A 237 -4.05 -15.73 17.72
C PRO A 237 -5.21 -15.58 16.73
N CYS A 238 -5.49 -14.36 16.23
CA CYS A 238 -6.54 -14.14 15.24
C CYS A 238 -6.16 -14.60 13.82
N ASP A 239 -4.87 -14.84 13.54
CA ASP A 239 -4.38 -15.15 12.21
C ASP A 239 -3.49 -16.40 12.25
N PRO A 240 -3.97 -17.55 11.74
CA PRO A 240 -3.21 -18.80 11.79
C PRO A 240 -1.91 -18.72 10.98
N TRP A 241 -1.81 -17.82 9.99
CA TRP A 241 -0.60 -17.65 9.21
C TRP A 241 0.50 -16.93 9.97
N SER A 242 0.18 -16.21 11.05
CA SER A 242 1.16 -15.49 11.86
C SER A 242 1.89 -16.37 12.88
N ILE A 243 1.37 -17.58 13.14
CA ILE A 243 1.85 -18.47 14.19
C ILE A 243 3.23 -19.05 13.84
N GLY A 244 4.17 -18.96 14.77
CA GLY A 244 5.51 -19.51 14.64
C GLY A 244 6.38 -18.79 13.62
N ILE A 245 6.01 -17.59 13.17
CA ILE A 245 6.84 -16.77 12.27
C ILE A 245 7.84 -15.94 13.09
N PRO A 246 9.16 -16.10 12.87
CA PRO A 246 10.16 -15.22 13.46
C PRO A 246 9.94 -13.78 13.02
N THR A 247 10.07 -12.84 13.95
CA THR A 247 10.01 -11.40 13.67
C THR A 247 11.45 -10.86 13.69
N PRO A 248 12.13 -10.72 12.53
CA PRO A 248 13.44 -10.09 12.47
C PRO A 248 13.33 -8.59 12.82
N ASP A 249 14.48 -7.95 13.04
CA ASP A 249 14.53 -6.50 13.22
C ASP A 249 14.31 -5.79 11.86
N TYR A 250 13.07 -5.42 11.58
CA TYR A 250 12.69 -4.75 10.34
C TYR A 250 13.20 -3.31 10.27
N ALA A 251 13.38 -2.65 11.42
CA ALA A 251 13.89 -1.28 11.47
C ALA A 251 15.38 -1.22 11.12
N ASP A 252 16.17 -2.19 11.61
CA ASP A 252 17.59 -2.34 11.24
C ASP A 252 17.75 -2.84 9.81
N ALA A 253 16.91 -3.78 9.37
CA ALA A 253 16.94 -4.30 8.00
C ALA A 253 16.68 -3.22 6.94
N ALA A 254 15.88 -2.19 7.26
CA ALA A 254 15.57 -1.07 6.38
C ALA A 254 16.69 0.00 6.28
N GLN A 255 17.91 -0.30 6.73
CA GLN A 255 19.06 0.57 6.58
C GLN A 255 19.87 0.25 5.31
N PRO A 256 20.38 1.25 4.57
CA PRO A 256 21.13 1.04 3.33
C PRO A 256 22.57 0.59 3.60
N ARG A 257 22.75 -0.65 4.06
CA ARG A 257 24.07 -1.22 4.40
C ARG A 257 24.55 -2.22 3.35
N GLY A 258 25.83 -2.09 3.01
CA GLY A 258 26.55 -2.99 2.10
C GLY A 258 26.24 -2.71 0.63
N ASP A 259 26.20 -3.77 -0.16
CA ASP A 259 25.93 -3.73 -1.60
C ASP A 259 25.11 -4.97 -2.01
N LEU A 260 25.00 -5.21 -3.31
CA LEU A 260 24.31 -6.34 -3.93
C LEU A 260 25.26 -7.32 -4.62
N ARG A 261 26.57 -7.28 -4.34
CA ARG A 261 27.52 -8.22 -4.94
C ARG A 261 27.15 -9.67 -4.61
N GLY A 262 27.16 -10.52 -5.63
CA GLY A 262 26.76 -11.92 -5.51
C GLY A 262 25.26 -12.14 -5.37
N ARG A 263 24.43 -11.09 -5.50
CA ARG A 263 22.97 -11.22 -5.60
C ARG A 263 22.54 -11.28 -7.06
N ARG A 264 21.56 -12.13 -7.34
CA ARG A 264 20.95 -12.22 -8.67
C ARG A 264 19.52 -11.69 -8.66
N VAL A 265 19.24 -10.69 -9.50
CA VAL A 265 17.91 -10.11 -9.69
C VAL A 265 17.36 -10.61 -11.01
N LEU A 266 16.28 -11.39 -10.94
CA LEU A 266 15.54 -11.76 -12.15
C LEU A 266 14.59 -10.63 -12.50
N TYR A 267 14.49 -10.26 -13.78
CA TYR A 267 13.66 -9.12 -14.16
C TYR A 267 12.74 -9.40 -15.35
N CYS A 268 11.58 -8.74 -15.37
CA CYS A 268 10.64 -8.80 -16.47
C CYS A 268 9.86 -7.48 -16.56
N LEU A 269 9.83 -6.87 -17.75
CA LEU A 269 9.12 -5.61 -17.96
C LEU A 269 7.59 -5.82 -17.86
N ALA A 270 7.07 -6.82 -18.56
CA ALA A 270 5.64 -7.13 -18.56
C ALA A 270 5.41 -8.60 -18.95
N PRO A 271 4.30 -9.24 -18.53
CA PRO A 271 3.91 -10.52 -19.09
C PRO A 271 3.61 -10.39 -20.60
N PRO A 272 3.64 -11.48 -21.36
CA PRO A 272 3.28 -11.47 -22.77
C PRO A 272 1.94 -10.77 -23.04
N GLY A 273 1.90 -9.92 -24.07
CA GLY A 273 0.70 -9.20 -24.49
C GLY A 273 0.33 -7.99 -23.62
N ARG A 274 1.17 -7.57 -22.67
CA ARG A 274 0.95 -6.38 -21.84
C ARG A 274 1.87 -5.24 -22.29
N PRO A 275 1.35 -4.19 -22.93
CA PRO A 275 2.16 -3.05 -23.35
C PRO A 275 2.51 -2.19 -22.13
N VAL A 276 3.63 -1.46 -22.24
CA VAL A 276 4.18 -0.59 -21.20
C VAL A 276 4.55 0.74 -21.86
N CYS A 277 4.17 1.86 -21.26
CA CYS A 277 4.52 3.19 -21.77
C CYS A 277 6.04 3.35 -21.83
N ALA A 278 6.53 4.07 -22.84
CA ALA A 278 7.95 4.31 -23.06
C ALA A 278 8.67 4.89 -21.82
N ASP A 279 8.04 5.83 -21.11
CA ASP A 279 8.61 6.44 -19.90
C ASP A 279 8.79 5.42 -18.77
N VAL A 280 7.83 4.49 -18.61
CA VAL A 280 7.91 3.42 -17.62
C VAL A 280 9.00 2.42 -17.98
N ALA A 281 9.12 2.05 -19.26
CA ALA A 281 10.20 1.19 -19.72
C ALA A 281 11.57 1.83 -19.50
N SER A 282 11.71 3.13 -19.79
CA SER A 282 12.95 3.89 -19.57
C SER A 282 13.32 3.97 -18.07
N ALA A 283 12.35 4.28 -17.21
CA ALA A 283 12.55 4.30 -15.76
C ALA A 283 12.90 2.92 -15.20
N PHE A 284 12.30 1.86 -15.74
CA PHE A 284 12.62 0.48 -15.38
C PHE A 284 14.06 0.10 -15.75
N GLU A 285 14.49 0.40 -16.98
CA GLU A 285 15.88 0.18 -17.41
C GLU A 285 16.88 0.96 -16.56
N ALA A 286 16.57 2.22 -16.22
CA ALA A 286 17.38 3.02 -15.31
C ALA A 286 17.46 2.39 -13.91
N SER A 287 16.35 1.85 -13.42
CA SER A 287 16.29 1.15 -12.13
C SER A 287 17.14 -0.12 -12.13
N LEU A 288 17.09 -0.90 -13.21
CA LEU A 288 17.95 -2.07 -13.38
C LEU A 288 19.43 -1.68 -13.40
N ARG A 289 19.80 -0.62 -14.12
CA ARG A 289 21.18 -0.09 -14.09
C ARG A 289 21.62 0.27 -12.66
N LYS A 290 20.75 0.87 -11.85
CA LYS A 290 21.04 1.15 -10.43
C LYS A 290 21.28 -0.11 -9.61
N LEU A 291 20.49 -1.17 -9.80
CA LEU A 291 20.75 -2.45 -9.13
C LEU A 291 22.10 -3.06 -9.56
N ALA A 292 22.45 -2.96 -10.84
CA ALA A 292 23.75 -3.42 -11.34
C ALA A 292 24.93 -2.58 -10.81
N GLU A 293 24.79 -1.26 -10.71
CA GLU A 293 25.76 -0.35 -10.09
C GLU A 293 26.00 -0.69 -8.61
N LEU A 294 24.95 -1.14 -7.91
CA LEU A 294 25.04 -1.68 -6.56
C LEU A 294 25.64 -3.09 -6.51
N GLY A 295 25.97 -3.71 -7.65
CA GLY A 295 26.68 -5.00 -7.74
C GLY A 295 25.80 -6.21 -8.05
N ALA A 296 24.51 -6.04 -8.32
CA ALA A 296 23.62 -7.15 -8.64
C ALA A 296 23.87 -7.72 -10.06
N GLU A 297 23.81 -9.04 -10.19
CA GLU A 297 23.68 -9.72 -11.47
C GLU A 297 22.24 -9.64 -11.96
N LEU A 298 22.03 -9.24 -13.22
CA LEU A 298 20.70 -9.11 -13.80
C LEU A 298 20.43 -10.22 -14.82
N GLU A 299 19.30 -10.90 -14.71
CA GLU A 299 18.90 -11.96 -15.64
C GLU A 299 17.41 -11.83 -16.03
N PRO A 300 17.05 -11.76 -17.33
CA PRO A 300 15.65 -11.66 -17.73
C PRO A 300 14.88 -12.98 -17.53
N PHE A 301 13.56 -12.90 -17.33
CA PHE A 301 12.65 -14.06 -17.44
C PHE A 301 11.43 -13.75 -18.32
N SER A 302 10.79 -14.79 -18.88
CA SER A 302 9.80 -14.64 -19.98
C SER A 302 8.46 -14.02 -19.59
N GLY A 303 8.11 -13.97 -18.29
CA GLY A 303 6.77 -13.57 -17.84
C GLY A 303 5.64 -14.55 -18.22
N GLU A 304 5.93 -15.67 -18.87
CA GLU A 304 4.92 -16.67 -19.24
C GLU A 304 4.31 -17.35 -18.01
N GLY A 305 3.00 -17.59 -18.07
CA GLY A 305 2.24 -18.20 -16.97
C GLY A 305 1.92 -17.23 -15.82
N PHE A 306 2.08 -15.92 -16.02
CA PHE A 306 1.69 -14.87 -15.07
C PHE A 306 0.37 -14.15 -15.42
N ASP A 307 -0.40 -14.66 -16.39
CA ASP A 307 -1.78 -14.23 -16.59
C ASP A 307 -2.69 -14.90 -15.54
N VAL A 308 -2.76 -14.29 -14.36
CA VAL A 308 -3.41 -14.88 -13.17
C VAL A 308 -4.86 -14.47 -13.01
N GLU A 309 -5.39 -13.60 -13.87
CA GLU A 309 -6.75 -13.08 -13.76
C GLU A 309 -7.82 -14.20 -13.74
N PRO A 310 -7.76 -15.25 -14.58
CA PRO A 310 -8.74 -16.34 -14.51
C PRO A 310 -8.78 -17.03 -13.14
N ILE A 311 -7.61 -17.29 -12.55
CA ILE A 311 -7.48 -17.92 -11.22
C ILE A 311 -8.03 -16.96 -10.16
N TRP A 312 -7.66 -15.69 -10.23
CA TRP A 312 -8.11 -14.66 -9.31
C TRP A 312 -9.63 -14.47 -9.38
N ARG A 313 -10.24 -14.48 -10.57
CA ARG A 313 -11.70 -14.33 -10.73
C ARG A 313 -12.44 -15.49 -10.07
N ALA A 314 -12.00 -16.73 -10.27
CA ALA A 314 -12.60 -17.90 -9.64
C ALA A 314 -12.58 -17.81 -8.11
N ILE A 315 -11.49 -17.33 -7.51
CA ILE A 315 -11.37 -17.20 -6.06
C ILE A 315 -12.08 -15.95 -5.53
N ASN A 316 -11.89 -14.80 -6.16
CA ASN A 316 -12.40 -13.54 -5.62
C ASN A 316 -13.89 -13.34 -5.91
N HIS A 317 -14.42 -13.85 -7.02
CA HIS A 317 -15.86 -13.74 -7.28
C HIS A 317 -16.69 -14.55 -6.28
N THR A 318 -16.23 -15.70 -5.79
CA THR A 318 -16.95 -16.43 -4.72
C THR A 318 -16.99 -15.63 -3.42
N VAL A 319 -15.88 -14.97 -3.07
CA VAL A 319 -15.80 -14.05 -1.93
C VAL A 319 -16.72 -12.84 -2.13
N TRP A 320 -16.67 -12.18 -3.27
CA TRP A 320 -17.49 -11.00 -3.56
C TRP A 320 -18.97 -11.31 -3.54
N ARG A 321 -19.38 -12.43 -4.14
CA ARG A 321 -20.79 -12.83 -4.11
C ARG A 321 -21.28 -13.09 -2.69
N THR A 322 -20.50 -13.82 -1.90
CA THR A 322 -20.82 -14.12 -0.50
C THR A 322 -20.92 -12.84 0.35
N ARG A 323 -20.09 -11.84 0.06
CA ARG A 323 -20.01 -10.61 0.88
C ARG A 323 -20.98 -9.51 0.46
N PHE A 324 -21.25 -9.37 -0.83
CA PHE A 324 -21.77 -8.12 -1.38
C PHE A 324 -23.09 -8.25 -2.15
N VAL A 325 -23.53 -9.45 -2.54
CA VAL A 325 -24.80 -9.62 -3.28
C VAL A 325 -25.98 -9.09 -2.47
N ASP A 326 -26.07 -9.44 -1.19
CA ASP A 326 -27.15 -8.96 -0.32
C ASP A 326 -27.07 -7.44 -0.07
N ILE A 327 -25.85 -6.90 0.01
CA ILE A 327 -25.63 -5.46 0.17
C ILE A 327 -26.12 -4.71 -1.08
N VAL A 328 -25.76 -5.19 -2.27
CA VAL A 328 -26.21 -4.60 -3.55
C VAL A 328 -27.73 -4.73 -3.71
N ALA A 329 -28.32 -5.88 -3.35
CA ALA A 329 -29.76 -6.08 -3.44
C ALA A 329 -30.55 -5.12 -2.54
N ARG A 330 -30.03 -4.79 -1.34
CA ARG A 330 -30.71 -3.91 -0.37
C ARG A 330 -30.41 -2.43 -0.58
N HIS A 331 -29.20 -2.10 -1.04
CA HIS A 331 -28.66 -0.74 -1.04
C HIS A 331 -28.10 -0.30 -2.39
N GLY A 332 -28.45 -0.98 -3.49
CA GLY A 332 -27.88 -0.72 -4.82
C GLY A 332 -27.94 0.75 -5.28
N SER A 333 -28.98 1.49 -4.90
CA SER A 333 -29.13 2.92 -5.21
C SER A 333 -28.14 3.83 -4.48
N ASP A 334 -27.61 3.38 -3.35
CA ASP A 334 -26.69 4.15 -2.49
C ASP A 334 -25.22 3.84 -2.80
N LEU A 335 -24.95 2.88 -3.69
CA LEU A 335 -23.62 2.39 -4.06
C LEU A 335 -23.20 2.92 -5.42
N SER A 336 -21.89 2.96 -5.69
CA SER A 336 -21.41 3.39 -7.01
C SER A 336 -21.86 2.42 -8.10
N PRO A 337 -22.18 2.92 -9.31
CA PRO A 337 -22.45 2.06 -10.46
C PRO A 337 -21.30 1.09 -10.76
N THR A 338 -20.05 1.51 -10.53
CA THR A 338 -18.87 0.66 -10.68
C THR A 338 -18.87 -0.49 -9.68
N PHE A 339 -19.22 -0.27 -8.42
CA PHE A 339 -19.29 -1.34 -7.41
C PHE A 339 -20.42 -2.32 -7.72
N VAL A 340 -21.61 -1.81 -8.03
CA VAL A 340 -22.76 -2.65 -8.43
C VAL A 340 -22.40 -3.53 -9.64
N ARG A 341 -21.89 -2.93 -10.72
CA ARG A 341 -21.48 -3.67 -11.92
C ARG A 341 -20.39 -4.72 -11.62
N GLN A 342 -19.47 -4.45 -10.70
CA GLN A 342 -18.46 -5.42 -10.28
C GLN A 342 -19.08 -6.65 -9.62
N VAL A 343 -20.00 -6.45 -8.66
CA VAL A 343 -20.69 -7.54 -7.96
C VAL A 343 -21.60 -8.32 -8.93
N GLU A 344 -22.29 -7.64 -9.83
CA GLU A 344 -23.13 -8.28 -10.87
C GLU A 344 -22.30 -9.07 -11.89
N SER A 345 -21.11 -8.58 -12.24
CA SER A 345 -20.17 -9.30 -13.13
C SER A 345 -19.49 -10.51 -12.46
N ALA A 346 -19.73 -10.71 -11.16
CA ALA A 346 -19.15 -11.82 -10.43
C ALA A 346 -19.80 -13.14 -10.90
N ALA A 347 -19.07 -13.84 -11.78
CA ALA A 347 -19.47 -15.13 -12.32
C ALA A 347 -19.80 -16.18 -11.23
N HIS A 348 -20.70 -17.08 -11.59
CA HIS A 348 -20.96 -18.28 -10.80
C HIS A 348 -19.84 -19.29 -11.07
N PHE A 349 -19.25 -19.81 -10.01
CA PHE A 349 -18.28 -20.90 -10.06
C PHE A 349 -18.80 -22.05 -9.19
N SER A 350 -18.74 -23.26 -9.72
CA SER A 350 -18.97 -24.50 -8.97
C SER A 350 -17.84 -24.75 -7.96
N GLY A 351 -18.09 -25.62 -6.98
CA GLY A 351 -17.05 -26.04 -6.04
C GLY A 351 -15.85 -26.70 -6.72
N VAL A 352 -16.07 -27.38 -7.86
CA VAL A 352 -15.01 -27.99 -8.67
C VAL A 352 -14.13 -26.93 -9.33
N GLU A 353 -14.72 -25.92 -9.96
CA GLU A 353 -13.98 -24.81 -10.59
C GLU A 353 -13.19 -24.00 -9.55
N TYR A 354 -13.78 -23.76 -8.38
CA TYR A 354 -13.06 -23.13 -7.27
C TYR A 354 -11.85 -23.97 -6.83
N GLN A 355 -12.02 -25.28 -6.66
CA GLN A 355 -10.92 -26.16 -6.25
C GLN A 355 -9.83 -26.26 -7.32
N GLN A 356 -10.19 -26.24 -8.62
CA GLN A 356 -9.23 -26.16 -9.72
C GLN A 356 -8.42 -24.85 -9.65
N ALA A 357 -9.07 -23.72 -9.40
CA ALA A 357 -8.37 -22.44 -9.22
C ALA A 357 -7.40 -22.48 -8.02
N MET A 358 -7.75 -23.18 -6.93
CA MET A 358 -6.83 -23.40 -5.81
C MET A 358 -5.61 -24.25 -6.22
N PHE A 359 -5.78 -25.27 -7.07
CA PHE A 359 -4.64 -26.02 -7.61
C PHE A 359 -3.75 -25.15 -8.52
N GLU A 360 -4.33 -24.30 -9.37
CA GLU A 360 -3.55 -23.36 -10.18
C GLU A 360 -2.81 -22.32 -9.32
N ARG A 361 -3.42 -21.85 -8.23
CA ARG A 361 -2.76 -20.99 -7.24
C ARG A 361 -1.53 -21.68 -6.63
N SER A 362 -1.60 -22.98 -6.33
CA SER A 362 -0.44 -23.75 -5.85
C SER A 362 0.66 -23.84 -6.92
N ARG A 363 0.31 -24.04 -8.19
CA ARG A 363 1.29 -24.04 -9.30
C ARG A 363 1.93 -22.67 -9.50
N LEU A 364 1.15 -21.60 -9.35
CA LEU A 364 1.67 -20.23 -9.38
C LEU A 364 2.67 -20.00 -8.23
N PHE A 365 2.38 -20.48 -7.02
CA PHE A 365 3.32 -20.41 -5.90
C PHE A 365 4.63 -21.15 -6.22
N GLN A 366 4.55 -22.37 -6.74
CA GLN A 366 5.71 -23.15 -7.14
C GLN A 366 6.53 -22.45 -8.24
N ARG A 367 5.87 -21.79 -9.19
CA ARG A 367 6.53 -21.00 -10.25
C ARG A 367 7.33 -19.84 -9.68
N VAL A 368 6.74 -19.06 -8.76
CA VAL A 368 7.43 -17.94 -8.10
C VAL A 368 8.59 -18.44 -7.25
N GLN A 369 8.40 -19.54 -6.50
CA GLN A 369 9.47 -20.18 -5.73
C GLN A 369 10.62 -20.65 -6.62
N ALA A 370 10.35 -21.24 -7.79
CA ALA A 370 11.40 -21.67 -8.71
C ALA A 370 12.23 -20.49 -9.24
N LEU A 371 11.59 -19.35 -9.52
CA LEU A 371 12.30 -18.12 -9.88
C LEU A 371 13.18 -17.61 -8.73
N LEU A 372 12.67 -17.59 -7.50
CA LEU A 372 13.37 -17.12 -6.30
C LEU A 372 14.34 -18.15 -5.67
N GLN A 373 14.40 -19.36 -6.21
CA GLN A 373 15.48 -20.31 -6.01
C GLN A 373 16.65 -20.02 -6.96
N ARG A 374 16.35 -19.57 -8.19
CA ARG A 374 17.37 -19.21 -9.20
C ARG A 374 17.94 -17.81 -9.00
N GLY A 375 17.10 -16.85 -8.62
CA GLY A 375 17.48 -15.50 -8.22
C GLY A 375 17.19 -15.24 -6.74
N ASP A 376 17.69 -14.12 -6.23
CA ASP A 376 17.40 -13.65 -4.87
C ASP A 376 16.17 -12.75 -4.81
N LEU A 377 15.89 -12.06 -5.91
CA LEU A 377 14.83 -11.05 -6.05
C LEU A 377 14.22 -11.11 -7.44
N LEU A 378 12.97 -10.65 -7.56
CA LEU A 378 12.36 -10.32 -8.84
C LEU A 378 12.18 -8.80 -8.96
N ALA A 379 12.39 -8.24 -10.16
CA ALA A 379 12.23 -6.83 -10.47
C ALA A 379 11.31 -6.59 -11.68
N MET A 380 10.35 -5.67 -11.55
CA MET A 380 9.39 -5.29 -12.59
C MET A 380 8.88 -3.86 -12.34
N PRO A 381 8.29 -3.17 -13.34
CA PRO A 381 7.46 -2.00 -13.07
C PRO A 381 6.29 -2.34 -12.15
N THR A 382 5.90 -1.42 -11.28
CA THR A 382 4.68 -1.59 -10.47
C THR A 382 3.42 -1.43 -11.31
N LEU A 383 3.44 -0.45 -12.22
CA LEU A 383 2.37 -0.14 -13.17
C LEU A 383 2.97 -0.02 -14.57
N THR A 384 2.18 -0.27 -15.60
CA THR A 384 2.61 -0.14 -17.01
C THR A 384 2.58 1.29 -17.54
N ARG A 385 1.90 2.19 -16.82
CA ARG A 385 1.88 3.63 -17.06
C ARG A 385 1.62 4.40 -15.76
N THR A 386 1.91 5.70 -15.78
CA THR A 386 1.62 6.65 -14.71
C THR A 386 0.12 6.70 -14.35
N ALA A 387 -0.24 7.48 -13.32
CA ALA A 387 -1.61 7.56 -12.84
C ALA A 387 -2.61 7.93 -13.95
N LEU A 388 -3.71 7.18 -14.02
CA LEU A 388 -4.78 7.36 -15.02
C LEU A 388 -5.58 8.65 -14.80
N PRO A 389 -6.31 9.14 -15.81
CA PRO A 389 -7.25 10.25 -15.62
C PRO A 389 -8.21 10.01 -14.46
N ILE A 390 -8.55 11.05 -13.70
CA ILE A 390 -9.41 10.94 -12.51
C ILE A 390 -10.84 10.43 -12.82
N GLY A 391 -11.27 10.52 -14.07
CA GLY A 391 -12.54 10.01 -14.56
C GLY A 391 -12.49 8.63 -15.20
N GLN A 392 -11.38 7.89 -15.10
CA GLN A 392 -11.21 6.56 -15.70
C GLN A 392 -12.39 5.63 -15.37
N ASP A 393 -13.00 5.05 -16.41
CA ASP A 393 -13.92 3.92 -16.23
C ASP A 393 -13.10 2.63 -16.10
N LEU A 394 -13.28 1.91 -14.99
CA LEU A 394 -12.63 0.62 -14.73
C LEU A 394 -12.98 -0.43 -15.79
N PHE A 395 -14.17 -0.34 -16.38
CA PHE A 395 -14.66 -1.28 -17.40
C PHE A 395 -14.50 -0.76 -18.83
N GLY A 396 -13.92 0.44 -18.97
CA GLY A 396 -13.60 1.02 -20.27
C GLY A 396 -12.23 0.57 -20.77
N THR A 397 -11.63 1.44 -21.58
CA THR A 397 -10.28 1.25 -22.12
C THR A 397 -9.24 2.04 -21.34
N ILE A 398 -8.01 1.56 -21.38
CA ILE A 398 -6.82 2.27 -20.93
C ILE A 398 -6.00 2.69 -22.15
N ASP A 399 -5.58 3.95 -22.18
CA ASP A 399 -4.62 4.46 -23.16
C ASP A 399 -3.19 4.14 -22.70
N ILE A 400 -2.35 3.60 -23.58
CA ILE A 400 -0.91 3.39 -23.38
C ILE A 400 -0.22 3.87 -24.66
N ASP A 401 0.50 4.99 -24.56
CA ASP A 401 1.19 5.67 -25.67
C ASP A 401 0.29 5.95 -26.89
N GLY A 402 -0.93 6.42 -26.65
CA GLY A 402 -1.89 6.77 -27.71
C GLY A 402 -2.68 5.59 -28.28
N GLN A 403 -2.50 4.38 -27.74
CA GLN A 403 -3.26 3.19 -28.12
C GLN A 403 -4.22 2.77 -26.99
N ALA A 404 -5.47 2.48 -27.36
CA ALA A 404 -6.49 2.04 -26.42
C ALA A 404 -6.52 0.51 -26.28
N TYR A 405 -6.53 0.03 -25.04
CA TYR A 405 -6.64 -1.40 -24.70
C TYR A 405 -7.84 -1.63 -23.77
N GLU A 406 -8.61 -2.69 -24.01
CA GLU A 406 -9.67 -3.12 -23.09
C GLU A 406 -9.10 -3.71 -21.80
N ASN A 407 -9.91 -3.87 -20.76
CA ASN A 407 -9.48 -4.44 -19.47
C ASN A 407 -8.35 -3.64 -18.80
N VAL A 408 -8.74 -2.54 -18.16
CA VAL A 408 -7.85 -1.64 -17.41
C VAL A 408 -6.99 -2.41 -16.38
N ARG A 409 -7.55 -3.42 -15.71
CA ARG A 409 -6.82 -4.13 -14.64
C ARG A 409 -5.61 -4.88 -15.17
N ALA A 410 -5.85 -5.71 -16.17
CA ALA A 410 -4.83 -6.59 -16.71
C ALA A 410 -3.72 -5.81 -17.42
N HIS A 411 -4.05 -4.66 -18.02
CA HIS A 411 -3.08 -3.83 -18.70
C HIS A 411 -2.39 -2.81 -17.80
N TRP A 412 -3.00 -2.33 -16.71
CA TRP A 412 -2.38 -1.30 -15.87
C TRP A 412 -1.45 -1.85 -14.78
N PHE A 413 -1.83 -2.94 -14.11
CA PHE A 413 -1.09 -3.51 -12.97
C PHE A 413 -0.90 -5.03 -13.07
N PRO A 414 -0.33 -5.56 -14.16
CA PRO A 414 -0.24 -7.00 -14.40
C PRO A 414 0.54 -7.77 -13.32
N TRP A 415 1.45 -7.09 -12.62
CA TRP A 415 2.37 -7.72 -11.67
C TRP A 415 1.92 -7.69 -10.21
N THR A 416 0.80 -7.06 -9.85
CA THR A 416 0.48 -6.92 -8.42
C THR A 416 -0.21 -8.15 -7.84
N MET A 417 -1.22 -8.67 -8.53
CA MET A 417 -2.06 -9.81 -8.10
C MET A 417 -1.28 -11.12 -7.86
N PRO A 418 -0.29 -11.52 -8.70
CA PRO A 418 0.43 -12.78 -8.49
C PRO A 418 1.03 -12.91 -7.08
N PHE A 419 1.53 -11.81 -6.51
CA PHE A 419 2.18 -11.82 -5.20
C PHE A 419 1.20 -11.75 -4.02
N ASN A 420 -0.04 -11.28 -4.24
CA ASN A 420 -1.11 -11.47 -3.25
C ASN A 420 -1.49 -12.95 -3.13
N MET A 421 -1.68 -13.60 -4.28
CA MET A 421 -2.11 -14.99 -4.37
C MET A 421 -1.05 -15.94 -3.81
N THR A 422 0.22 -15.68 -4.09
CA THR A 422 1.33 -16.55 -3.63
C THR A 422 1.87 -16.17 -2.25
N GLY A 423 1.52 -14.99 -1.74
CA GLY A 423 1.93 -14.54 -0.42
C GLY A 423 3.38 -14.06 -0.29
N HIS A 424 4.14 -14.00 -1.39
CA HIS A 424 5.49 -13.43 -1.41
C HIS A 424 5.48 -11.94 -1.09
N PRO A 425 6.51 -11.40 -0.40
CA PRO A 425 6.59 -10.00 -0.10
C PRO A 425 6.94 -9.20 -1.36
N ALA A 426 6.25 -8.07 -1.57
CA ALA A 426 6.47 -7.18 -2.71
C ALA A 426 6.40 -5.72 -2.28
N ILE A 427 7.37 -4.90 -2.69
CA ILE A 427 7.47 -3.47 -2.35
C ILE A 427 7.50 -2.63 -3.62
N SER A 428 6.71 -1.55 -3.65
CA SER A 428 6.76 -0.50 -4.66
C SER A 428 7.58 0.67 -4.14
N LEU A 429 8.54 1.13 -4.95
CA LEU A 429 9.42 2.26 -4.67
C LEU A 429 9.31 3.30 -5.79
N PRO A 430 9.42 4.61 -5.50
CA PRO A 430 9.55 5.63 -6.54
C PRO A 430 10.83 5.39 -7.36
N CYS A 431 10.76 5.43 -8.69
CA CYS A 431 11.94 5.23 -9.54
C CYS A 431 12.12 6.24 -10.67
N GLY A 432 11.23 7.22 -10.77
CA GLY A 432 11.33 8.31 -11.73
C GLY A 432 10.00 9.03 -11.91
N PHE A 433 9.94 9.88 -12.93
CA PHE A 433 8.75 10.59 -13.34
C PHE A 433 8.54 10.39 -14.84
N GLY A 434 7.28 10.29 -15.26
CA GLY A 434 6.91 10.34 -16.67
C GLY A 434 7.07 11.76 -17.25
N GLN A 435 6.96 11.89 -18.56
CA GLN A 435 6.92 13.18 -19.26
C GLN A 435 5.71 14.02 -18.84
N ASP A 436 4.67 13.39 -18.31
CA ASP A 436 3.51 14.04 -17.71
C ASP A 436 3.76 14.56 -16.29
N GLY A 437 4.98 14.43 -15.77
CA GLY A 437 5.39 14.88 -14.44
C GLY A 437 4.89 14.00 -13.30
N LEU A 438 4.31 12.82 -13.59
CA LEU A 438 3.77 11.93 -12.57
C LEU A 438 4.77 10.85 -12.16
N PRO A 439 4.74 10.40 -10.88
CA PRO A 439 5.64 9.36 -10.40
C PRO A 439 5.49 8.03 -11.14
N ILE A 440 6.60 7.31 -11.25
CA ILE A 440 6.69 5.93 -11.73
C ILE A 440 7.17 5.05 -10.58
N GLY A 441 6.56 3.87 -10.42
CA GLY A 441 6.88 2.90 -9.38
C GLY A 441 7.65 1.68 -9.90
N PHE A 442 8.68 1.26 -9.15
CA PHE A 442 9.47 0.06 -9.36
C PHE A 442 9.14 -0.97 -8.28
N GLN A 443 8.75 -2.19 -8.70
CA GLN A 443 8.38 -3.27 -7.80
C GLN A 443 9.54 -4.26 -7.64
N LEU A 444 9.92 -4.50 -6.39
CA LEU A 444 10.81 -5.58 -5.99
C LEU A 444 10.03 -6.65 -5.24
N VAL A 445 10.35 -7.92 -5.51
CA VAL A 445 9.71 -9.08 -4.86
C VAL A 445 10.80 -9.95 -4.23
N GLY A 446 10.61 -10.28 -2.95
CA GLY A 446 11.53 -11.10 -2.18
C GLY A 446 11.08 -12.56 -2.06
N ARG A 447 11.96 -13.38 -1.47
CA ARG A 447 11.64 -14.74 -1.03
C ARG A 447 10.46 -14.74 -0.05
N PHE A 448 9.67 -15.82 -0.04
CA PHE A 448 8.61 -15.98 0.96
C PHE A 448 9.19 -15.90 2.37
N ARG A 449 8.67 -14.99 3.20
CA ARG A 449 9.21 -14.63 4.54
C ARG A 449 10.61 -13.97 4.52
N GLY A 450 11.07 -13.51 3.36
CA GLY A 450 12.32 -12.79 3.14
C GLY A 450 12.20 -11.26 3.26
N ASP A 451 11.20 -10.76 3.99
CA ASP A 451 10.83 -9.35 4.09
C ASP A 451 11.98 -8.46 4.56
N ALA A 452 12.81 -8.91 5.51
CA ALA A 452 13.96 -8.15 5.99
C ALA A 452 15.01 -7.92 4.88
N GLU A 453 15.34 -8.95 4.09
CA GLU A 453 16.26 -8.78 2.96
C GLU A 453 15.64 -7.91 1.87
N LEU A 454 14.33 -8.02 1.64
CA LEU A 454 13.63 -7.14 0.71
C LEU A 454 13.72 -5.67 1.13
N LEU A 455 13.55 -5.36 2.42
CA LEU A 455 13.72 -4.01 2.97
C LEU A 455 15.16 -3.51 2.82
N ARG A 456 16.16 -4.36 3.07
CA ARG A 456 17.57 -4.00 2.91
C ARG A 456 17.90 -3.60 1.47
N VAL A 457 17.45 -4.40 0.51
CA VAL A 457 17.64 -4.14 -0.91
C VAL A 457 16.90 -2.87 -1.33
N ALA A 458 15.66 -2.70 -0.86
CA ALA A 458 14.88 -1.50 -1.13
C ALA A 458 15.55 -0.23 -0.57
N ALA A 459 16.16 -0.31 0.62
CA ALA A 459 16.89 0.80 1.22
C ALA A 459 18.13 1.18 0.41
N LEU A 460 18.91 0.19 -0.05
CA LEU A 460 20.04 0.42 -0.94
C LEU A 460 19.61 1.06 -2.27
N PHE A 461 18.51 0.59 -2.86
CA PHE A 461 17.96 1.17 -4.08
C PHE A 461 17.52 2.62 -3.87
N GLU A 462 16.73 2.89 -2.82
CA GLU A 462 16.26 4.24 -2.46
C GLU A 462 17.43 5.23 -2.28
N ALA A 463 18.48 4.80 -1.58
CA ALA A 463 19.68 5.59 -1.35
C ALA A 463 20.46 5.92 -2.64
N ALA A 464 20.26 5.16 -3.72
CA ALA A 464 20.98 5.34 -4.99
C ALA A 464 20.37 6.41 -5.93
N HIS A 465 19.17 6.91 -5.65
CA HIS A 465 18.50 7.89 -6.53
C HIS A 465 17.83 9.10 -5.84
N GLY A 466 17.68 9.10 -4.51
CA GLY A 466 17.28 10.31 -3.74
C GLY A 466 15.91 10.91 -4.10
N LEU A 467 15.05 10.18 -4.80
CA LEU A 467 13.74 10.68 -5.27
C LEU A 467 12.77 10.97 -4.12
N THR A 468 13.01 10.40 -2.94
CA THR A 468 12.19 10.61 -1.73
C THR A 468 12.22 12.04 -1.22
N GLY A 469 13.24 12.83 -1.59
CA GLY A 469 13.32 14.27 -1.30
C GLY A 469 12.44 15.15 -2.19
N GLN A 470 11.83 14.61 -3.25
CA GLN A 470 10.93 15.37 -4.13
C GLN A 470 9.51 15.34 -3.58
N TRP A 471 8.89 16.51 -3.46
CA TRP A 471 7.54 16.66 -2.94
C TRP A 471 6.62 17.23 -4.02
N PRO A 472 5.32 16.86 -4.01
CA PRO A 472 4.36 17.50 -4.89
C PRO A 472 4.22 18.99 -4.55
N ALA A 473 4.08 19.83 -5.58
CA ALA A 473 3.84 21.26 -5.41
C ALA A 473 2.38 21.52 -5.03
N LEU A 474 2.12 21.61 -3.73
CA LEU A 474 0.78 21.76 -3.15
C LEU A 474 0.59 23.17 -2.54
N PRO A 475 -0.62 23.74 -2.62
CA PRO A 475 -0.93 25.08 -2.09
C PRO A 475 -0.87 25.14 -0.57
#